data_AF-A0A969M0N5-F1
#
_entry.id   AF-A0A969M0N5-F1
#
_cell.length_a   1.000
_cell.length_b   1.000
_cell.length_c   1.000
_cell.angle_alpha   90.00
_cell.angle_beta   90.00
_cell.angle_gamma   90.00
#
_symmetry.space_group_name_H-M   'P 1'
#
loop_
_entity.id
_entity.type
_entity.pdbx_description
1 polymer ?
#
loop_
_entity_poly.entity_id
_entity_poly.type
_entity_poly.pdbx_seq_one_letter_code
_entity_poly.pdbx_strand_id
1 'polypeptide(L)'
;MLLGDSSIFSSTFGGTGGTLRLQATESIQLNDSSAGTLARGNGQAGDVRINANDSLELVGGDSLNSLGSQALNNSTGDAGNIFINAGQLSIQDGFRIEASTFGTGNGGNIQIRASEVEVIGTNPQPIREANRIFRRGELTSGIVSQVAEGAGINSGDAGSLTIDTQRLVILDGGVVSTATFAGGDGGTLTINASESIFLSGASPLISRDQFRSGIFVSAEPDATGTVGELTITTDQLTLDDRAEISANNRGSGQPGLATLNVDALLVQGGSEIRASSLGVGDGGTLIVNADSILITGTGDIRGETIPSALSALARSSGDAGNLQITASTVEVRDGAEVSVSGRESGAAGNLFITADTLRLDRGRLTASTNAGEGAEITIQNLTLLEMRDRSQITAEADNAANGGNITINAPDGFVVAFPNQDNDIIANAFEGRGGDIRITANSIIGLQEQRAILNNGTNDIDASSELGTSGTVTLNRPDVDPSQGLVELPTDVTDASSLIAQACPSGVMAEQELSEFVITGRGGLPPNPSDTDSINPVATDWVTLESSEEQSIGEERAEDAEDNEIAFPSDLTDREIIEAQGWMIDENGQVILLAQAPVAIPQIVALIPPDCTVEWSR
;
A
#
# COMPACT_ATOMS: atom_id res chain seq x y z
N MET A 1 29.83 3.50 16.27
CA MET A 1 28.86 2.63 16.96
C MET A 1 28.51 3.29 18.29
N LEU A 2 27.22 3.42 18.60
CA LEU A 2 26.72 3.77 19.94
C LEU A 2 25.92 2.57 20.45
N LEU A 3 26.22 2.13 21.67
CA LEU A 3 25.65 0.95 22.31
C LEU A 3 25.17 1.29 23.73
N GLY A 4 24.18 0.55 24.22
CA GLY A 4 23.87 0.39 25.64
C GLY A 4 23.41 1.68 26.34
N ASP A 5 22.17 2.10 26.07
CA ASP A 5 21.50 3.28 26.63
C ASP A 5 22.30 4.60 26.43
N SER A 6 23.16 4.67 25.42
CA SER A 6 23.97 5.86 25.14
C SER A 6 23.10 6.97 24.54
N SER A 7 23.40 8.23 24.90
CA SER A 7 22.70 9.39 24.35
C SER A 7 23.62 10.52 23.90
N ILE A 8 23.39 11.06 22.69
CA ILE A 8 24.05 12.26 22.17
C ILE A 8 23.00 13.32 21.87
N PHE A 9 22.95 14.39 22.67
CA PHE A 9 21.99 15.47 22.45
C PHE A 9 22.61 16.86 22.47
N SER A 10 22.13 17.72 21.56
CA SER A 10 22.34 19.18 21.58
C SER A 10 21.03 19.86 21.95
N SER A 11 20.98 20.59 23.08
CA SER A 11 19.75 21.23 23.56
C SER A 11 19.86 22.75 23.60
N THR A 12 18.81 23.46 23.17
CA THR A 12 18.69 24.92 23.33
C THR A 12 17.45 25.30 24.15
N PHE A 13 17.53 26.42 24.86
CA PHE A 13 16.38 27.05 25.54
C PHE A 13 15.96 28.38 24.87
N GLY A 14 16.81 28.93 24.01
CA GLY A 14 16.63 30.21 23.31
C GLY A 14 17.69 30.40 22.23
N GLY A 15 17.32 30.98 21.09
CA GLY A 15 18.16 30.98 19.88
C GLY A 15 18.19 29.61 19.20
N THR A 16 19.02 29.46 18.17
CA THR A 16 19.08 28.22 17.35
C THR A 16 20.10 27.23 17.91
N GLY A 17 19.68 25.98 18.10
CA GLY A 17 20.53 24.88 18.54
C GLY A 17 21.58 24.49 17.49
N GLY A 18 22.71 23.94 17.95
CA GLY A 18 23.76 23.47 17.07
C GLY A 18 23.35 22.22 16.28
N THR A 19 23.84 22.10 15.03
CA THR A 19 23.65 20.92 14.18
C THR A 19 24.41 19.71 14.72
N LEU A 20 23.74 18.57 14.84
CA LEU A 20 24.38 17.28 15.05
C LEU A 20 24.80 16.67 13.71
N ARG A 21 26.07 16.27 13.58
CA ARG A 21 26.57 15.56 12.40
C ARG A 21 27.13 14.20 12.81
N LEU A 22 26.63 13.13 12.20
CA LEU A 22 27.18 11.78 12.31
C LEU A 22 27.71 11.36 10.94
N GLN A 23 29.00 11.04 10.86
CA GLN A 23 29.65 10.70 9.60
C GLN A 23 30.56 9.50 9.80
N ALA A 24 30.38 8.48 8.97
CA ALA A 24 31.25 7.31 8.91
C ALA A 24 31.59 6.99 7.44
N THR A 25 32.76 6.39 7.22
CA THR A 25 33.19 5.95 5.89
C THR A 25 32.51 4.66 5.44
N GLU A 26 31.98 3.89 6.38
CA GLU A 26 31.31 2.61 6.14
C GLU A 26 29.91 2.70 6.78
N SER A 27 29.75 2.21 8.02
CA SER A 27 28.46 2.13 8.69
C SER A 27 28.34 2.98 9.96
N ILE A 28 27.10 3.32 10.32
CA ILE A 28 26.71 3.89 11.60
C ILE A 28 25.67 2.96 12.23
N GLN A 29 25.90 2.58 13.48
CA GLN A 29 24.97 1.75 14.25
C GLN A 29 24.59 2.47 15.55
N LEU A 30 23.29 2.58 15.81
CA LEU A 30 22.69 3.05 17.06
C LEU A 30 21.83 1.91 17.61
N ASN A 31 22.38 1.17 18.59
CA ASN A 31 21.65 0.06 19.21
C ASN A 31 21.31 0.46 20.65
N ASP A 32 20.02 0.44 20.95
CA ASP A 32 19.47 0.87 22.23
C ASP A 32 20.07 2.22 22.67
N SER A 33 20.11 3.17 21.74
CA SER A 33 20.79 4.46 21.92
C SER A 33 20.00 5.57 21.24
N SER A 34 20.13 6.81 21.72
CA SER A 34 19.43 7.96 21.15
C SER A 34 20.40 9.06 20.73
N ALA A 35 20.06 9.77 19.65
CA ALA A 35 20.87 10.88 19.16
C ALA A 35 19.97 11.99 18.65
N GLY A 36 20.33 13.27 18.86
CA GLY A 36 19.51 14.33 18.31
C GLY A 36 19.76 15.74 18.79
N THR A 37 18.81 16.59 18.47
CA THR A 37 18.75 17.97 18.91
C THR A 37 17.39 18.28 19.52
N LEU A 38 17.38 19.12 20.54
CA LEU A 38 16.18 19.40 21.34
C LEU A 38 15.99 20.90 21.52
N ALA A 39 14.79 21.38 21.21
CA ALA A 39 14.34 22.73 21.53
C ALA A 39 13.49 22.76 22.80
N ARG A 40 13.73 23.76 23.64
CA ARG A 40 12.94 24.11 24.82
C ARG A 40 12.73 25.63 24.84
N GLY A 41 11.74 26.09 25.61
CA GLY A 41 11.49 27.52 25.76
C GLY A 41 11.18 28.17 24.42
N ASN A 42 11.92 29.21 24.05
CA ASN A 42 11.80 29.88 22.76
C ASN A 42 12.95 29.54 21.79
N GLY A 43 13.70 28.47 22.05
CA GLY A 43 14.80 28.02 21.20
C GLY A 43 14.34 27.12 20.05
N GLN A 44 15.06 27.15 18.93
CA GLN A 44 14.82 26.30 17.76
C GLN A 44 15.80 25.12 17.77
N ALA A 45 15.34 23.89 17.50
CA ALA A 45 16.23 22.73 17.47
C ALA A 45 17.20 22.83 16.28
N GLY A 46 18.43 22.35 16.43
CA GLY A 46 19.40 22.31 15.34
C GLY A 46 19.13 21.15 14.38
N ASP A 47 19.63 21.20 13.15
CA ASP A 47 19.47 20.05 12.25
C ASP A 47 20.25 18.80 12.71
N VAL A 48 19.83 17.63 12.23
CA VAL A 48 20.61 16.39 12.27
C VAL A 48 21.03 16.02 10.85
N ARG A 49 22.32 15.72 10.64
CA ARG A 49 22.84 15.26 9.35
C ARG A 49 23.61 13.96 9.51
N ILE A 50 23.22 12.94 8.75
CA ILE A 50 23.88 11.65 8.73
C ILE A 50 24.43 11.35 7.34
N ASN A 51 25.66 10.86 7.31
CA ASN A 51 26.27 10.27 6.13
C ASN A 51 26.97 8.95 6.50
N ALA A 52 26.43 7.84 6.03
CA ALA A 52 27.03 6.51 6.09
C ALA A 52 27.13 5.98 4.66
N ASN A 53 28.30 5.56 4.18
CA ASN A 53 28.39 5.12 2.79
C ASN A 53 27.72 3.76 2.57
N ASP A 54 27.79 2.87 3.57
CA ASP A 54 27.31 1.50 3.46
C ASP A 54 25.97 1.32 4.17
N SER A 55 25.91 1.41 5.51
CA SER A 55 24.66 1.20 6.26
C SER A 55 24.45 2.18 7.42
N LEU A 56 23.19 2.53 7.66
CA LEU A 56 22.70 3.13 8.89
C LEU A 56 21.73 2.14 9.55
N GLU A 57 22.14 1.56 10.66
CA GLU A 57 21.36 0.57 11.41
C GLU A 57 20.90 1.17 12.74
N LEU A 58 19.58 1.17 12.93
CA LEU A 58 18.91 1.78 14.07
C LEU A 58 18.05 0.73 14.75
N VAL A 59 18.50 0.24 15.89
CA VAL A 59 17.84 -0.85 16.61
C VAL A 59 17.40 -0.33 17.98
N GLY A 60 16.10 -0.43 18.25
CA GLY A 60 15.54 -0.08 19.55
C GLY A 60 15.91 -1.07 20.65
N GLY A 61 15.58 -0.74 21.89
CA GLY A 61 15.83 -1.57 23.06
C GLY A 61 14.78 -1.35 24.14
N ASP A 62 15.20 -1.32 25.41
CA ASP A 62 14.27 -1.21 26.55
C ASP A 62 13.68 0.20 26.71
N SER A 63 14.34 1.20 26.11
CA SER A 63 13.96 2.61 26.14
C SER A 63 13.27 3.05 24.83
N LEU A 64 12.59 4.20 24.87
CA LEU A 64 12.19 4.88 23.62
C LEU A 64 13.45 5.45 22.95
N ASN A 65 13.96 4.75 21.95
CA ASN A 65 15.15 5.19 21.21
C ASN A 65 14.76 6.02 19.99
N SER A 66 15.46 7.14 19.81
CA SER A 66 15.22 7.97 18.64
C SER A 66 16.47 8.66 18.12
N LEU A 67 16.44 8.88 16.81
CA LEU A 67 17.29 9.82 16.10
C LEU A 67 16.44 11.02 15.72
N GLY A 68 16.59 12.16 16.38
CA GLY A 68 15.60 13.22 16.24
C GLY A 68 16.07 14.66 16.30
N SER A 69 15.21 15.54 15.80
CA SER A 69 15.29 16.98 16.00
C SER A 69 13.93 17.49 16.45
N GLN A 70 13.76 17.73 17.75
CA GLN A 70 12.43 17.86 18.34
C GLN A 70 12.25 19.18 19.06
N ALA A 71 11.05 19.76 18.94
CA ALA A 71 10.59 20.84 19.82
C ALA A 71 9.80 20.23 20.98
N LEU A 72 10.33 20.29 22.21
CA LEU A 72 9.73 19.62 23.36
C LEU A 72 8.47 20.32 23.88
N ASN A 73 7.79 19.68 24.83
CA ASN A 73 6.59 20.22 25.49
C ASN A 73 6.76 21.68 25.94
N ASN A 74 5.78 22.51 25.60
CA ASN A 74 5.77 23.96 25.84
C ASN A 74 6.88 24.76 25.13
N SER A 75 7.58 24.17 24.16
CA SER A 75 8.47 24.91 23.26
C SER A 75 7.65 25.78 22.32
N THR A 76 8.05 27.03 22.12
CA THR A 76 7.52 27.91 21.06
C THR A 76 8.44 28.00 19.87
N GLY A 77 9.63 27.38 19.93
CA GLY A 77 10.53 27.28 18.80
C GLY A 77 10.37 25.97 18.05
N ASP A 78 10.79 25.98 16.79
CA ASP A 78 10.56 24.90 15.83
C ASP A 78 11.53 23.73 16.03
N ALA A 79 11.10 22.55 15.58
CA ALA A 79 11.97 21.41 15.35
C ALA A 79 12.91 21.69 14.17
N GLY A 80 14.10 21.05 14.18
CA GLY A 80 15.08 21.15 13.10
C GLY A 80 14.90 20.03 12.09
N ASN A 81 15.65 20.09 11.00
CA ASN A 81 15.50 19.11 9.91
C ASN A 81 16.46 17.94 10.07
N ILE A 82 16.08 16.78 9.52
CA ILE A 82 16.89 15.57 9.49
C ILE A 82 17.24 15.24 8.04
N PHE A 83 18.54 15.07 7.77
CA PHE A 83 19.04 14.67 6.46
C PHE A 83 19.85 13.38 6.59
N ILE A 84 19.47 12.34 5.86
CA ILE A 84 20.14 11.04 5.89
C ILE A 84 20.57 10.67 4.48
N ASN A 85 21.87 10.39 4.32
CA ASN A 85 22.41 9.69 3.17
C ASN A 85 23.02 8.37 3.66
N ALA A 86 22.53 7.25 3.14
CA ALA A 86 22.97 5.91 3.50
C ALA A 86 23.05 5.01 2.26
N GLY A 87 23.85 3.94 2.25
CA GLY A 87 23.68 2.88 1.26
C GLY A 87 22.39 2.11 1.54
N GLN A 88 22.25 1.62 2.77
CA GLN A 88 21.06 0.99 3.33
C GLN A 88 20.65 1.68 4.64
N LEU A 89 19.36 1.87 4.87
CA LEU A 89 18.79 2.30 6.15
C LEU A 89 17.91 1.20 6.71
N SER A 90 18.20 0.71 7.91
CA SER A 90 17.36 -0.27 8.61
C SER A 90 16.93 0.28 9.98
N ILE A 91 15.62 0.25 10.25
CA ILE A 91 14.99 0.75 11.47
C ILE A 91 14.20 -0.39 12.09
N GLN A 92 14.58 -0.83 13.28
CA GLN A 92 14.06 -2.04 13.90
C GLN A 92 13.68 -1.83 15.38
N ASP A 93 12.85 -2.73 15.89
CA ASP A 93 12.58 -2.91 17.33
C ASP A 93 12.13 -1.65 18.08
N GLY A 94 11.32 -0.80 17.43
CA GLY A 94 10.73 0.39 18.05
C GLY A 94 11.58 1.66 17.92
N PHE A 95 12.70 1.63 17.19
CA PHE A 95 13.51 2.83 16.96
C PHE A 95 12.77 3.86 16.08
N ARG A 96 12.87 5.16 16.41
CA ARG A 96 12.23 6.23 15.62
C ARG A 96 13.20 7.26 15.06
N ILE A 97 13.05 7.63 13.79
CA ILE A 97 13.61 8.85 13.22
C ILE A 97 12.55 9.95 13.34
N GLU A 98 12.84 11.04 14.06
CA GLU A 98 11.78 11.92 14.54
C GLU A 98 12.08 13.42 14.47
N ALA A 99 11.31 14.15 13.67
CA ALA A 99 11.36 15.61 13.54
C ALA A 99 10.08 16.30 14.09
N SER A 100 9.56 15.82 15.20
CA SER A 100 8.25 16.24 15.74
C SER A 100 8.29 17.53 16.57
N THR A 101 7.14 18.21 16.64
CA THR A 101 6.86 19.26 17.62
C THR A 101 5.87 18.78 18.67
N PHE A 102 6.18 19.05 19.94
CA PHE A 102 5.32 18.81 21.11
C PHE A 102 4.87 20.15 21.73
N GLY A 103 5.07 21.26 21.03
CA GLY A 103 4.76 22.61 21.48
C GLY A 103 4.09 23.45 20.39
N THR A 104 4.19 24.78 20.50
CA THR A 104 3.54 25.70 19.55
C THR A 104 4.40 26.05 18.32
N GLY A 105 5.65 25.55 18.26
CA GLY A 105 6.49 25.65 17.07
C GLY A 105 6.14 24.58 16.03
N ASN A 106 6.68 24.71 14.83
CA ASN A 106 6.48 23.76 13.73
C ASN A 106 7.35 22.50 13.89
N GLY A 107 6.89 21.39 13.32
CA GLY A 107 7.69 20.20 13.06
C GLY A 107 8.77 20.46 12.01
N GLY A 108 9.83 19.65 12.03
CA GLY A 108 10.96 19.75 11.11
C GLY A 108 10.81 18.79 9.93
N ASN A 109 11.53 19.03 8.83
CA ASN A 109 11.45 18.15 7.67
C ASN A 109 12.43 16.97 7.79
N ILE A 110 12.06 15.83 7.22
CA ILE A 110 12.92 14.65 7.09
C ILE A 110 13.19 14.37 5.62
N GLN A 111 14.47 14.29 5.24
CA GLN A 111 14.91 13.87 3.91
C GLN A 111 15.82 12.66 4.01
N ILE A 112 15.45 11.58 3.35
CA ILE A 112 16.20 10.33 3.31
C ILE A 112 16.56 10.01 1.86
N ARG A 113 17.85 9.72 1.63
CA ARG A 113 18.35 9.13 0.40
C ARG A 113 19.11 7.86 0.74
N ALA A 114 18.58 6.71 0.33
CA ALA A 114 19.23 5.42 0.45
C ALA A 114 18.98 4.57 -0.79
N SER A 115 19.70 3.46 -0.97
CA SER A 115 19.32 2.48 -2.00
C SER A 115 18.19 1.58 -1.51
N GLU A 116 18.20 1.27 -0.21
CA GLU A 116 17.18 0.46 0.45
C GLU A 116 16.83 1.08 1.80
N VAL A 117 15.53 1.08 2.12
CA VAL A 117 14.99 1.53 3.40
C VAL A 117 14.08 0.44 3.95
N GLU A 118 14.37 0.01 5.18
CA GLU A 118 13.59 -0.98 5.92
C GLU A 118 13.08 -0.37 7.22
N VAL A 119 11.78 -0.52 7.48
CA VAL A 119 11.14 -0.11 8.73
C VAL A 119 10.35 -1.29 9.27
N ILE A 120 10.87 -1.93 10.30
CA ILE A 120 10.41 -3.26 10.73
C ILE A 120 10.06 -3.24 12.21
N GLY A 121 8.87 -3.75 12.52
CA GLY A 121 8.55 -4.17 13.87
C GLY A 121 8.15 -3.05 14.83
N THR A 122 8.06 -3.47 16.09
CA THR A 122 7.72 -2.65 17.24
C THR A 122 8.64 -3.00 18.39
N ASN A 123 8.70 -2.14 19.42
CA ASN A 123 9.47 -2.44 20.62
C ASN A 123 9.09 -3.83 21.19
N PRO A 124 10.08 -4.72 21.40
CA PRO A 124 9.84 -6.12 21.77
C PRO A 124 9.31 -6.32 23.20
N GLN A 125 9.29 -5.29 24.05
CA GLN A 125 8.98 -5.45 25.46
C GLN A 125 7.46 -5.61 25.74
N PRO A 126 7.04 -6.63 26.52
CA PRO A 126 5.64 -6.85 26.86
C PRO A 126 5.09 -5.75 27.79
N ILE A 127 3.98 -5.17 27.34
CA ILE A 127 3.19 -4.04 27.88
C ILE A 127 2.63 -4.35 29.28
N ARG A 128 3.47 -4.56 30.30
CA ARG A 128 3.00 -4.60 31.71
C ARG A 128 2.85 -3.22 32.31
N GLU A 129 3.48 -2.19 31.72
CA GLU A 129 3.41 -0.80 32.20
C GLU A 129 2.91 0.20 31.14
N ALA A 130 2.82 -0.21 29.87
CA ALA A 130 2.62 0.73 28.77
C ALA A 130 1.20 1.34 28.65
N ASN A 131 0.20 0.79 29.36
CA ASN A 131 -1.16 1.35 29.41
C ASN A 131 -1.31 2.66 30.21
N ARG A 132 -0.24 3.20 30.83
CA ARG A 132 -0.31 4.49 31.56
C ARG A 132 0.55 5.61 30.97
N ILE A 133 1.45 5.32 30.02
CA ILE A 133 2.50 6.29 29.63
C ILE A 133 2.67 6.42 28.11
N PHE A 134 2.51 5.36 27.31
CA PHE A 134 2.85 5.41 25.88
C PHE A 134 1.63 5.64 24.99
N ARG A 135 1.75 6.64 24.13
CA ARG A 135 0.70 7.07 23.18
C ARG A 135 0.79 6.24 21.89
N ARG A 136 -0.30 6.26 21.11
CA ARG A 136 -0.45 5.51 19.85
C ARG A 136 0.67 5.91 18.87
N GLY A 137 1.66 5.05 18.67
CA GLY A 137 2.78 5.25 17.73
C GLY A 137 4.18 5.38 18.37
N GLU A 138 4.28 5.43 19.70
CA GLU A 138 5.58 5.48 20.40
C GLU A 138 6.28 4.11 20.50
N LEU A 139 5.57 3.03 20.17
CA LEU A 139 6.10 1.66 20.23
C LEU A 139 6.50 1.10 18.86
N THR A 140 6.22 1.80 17.76
CA THR A 140 6.52 1.32 16.40
C THR A 140 7.87 1.79 15.95
N SER A 141 8.61 0.94 15.24
CA SER A 141 9.72 1.41 14.41
C SER A 141 9.16 2.40 13.40
N GLY A 142 9.80 3.55 13.22
CA GLY A 142 9.25 4.49 12.26
C GLY A 142 10.02 5.75 11.93
N ILE A 143 9.52 6.43 10.90
CA ILE A 143 10.04 7.71 10.41
C ILE A 143 8.88 8.70 10.51
N VAL A 144 9.02 9.70 11.37
CA VAL A 144 7.89 10.56 11.76
C VAL A 144 8.24 12.04 11.81
N SER A 145 7.39 12.85 11.20
CA SER A 145 7.45 14.31 11.24
C SER A 145 6.05 14.83 11.54
N GLN A 146 5.74 15.04 12.82
CA GLN A 146 4.37 15.20 13.27
C GLN A 146 4.19 16.33 14.29
N VAL A 147 2.95 16.80 14.42
CA VAL A 147 2.49 17.59 15.56
C VAL A 147 2.00 16.63 16.63
N ALA A 148 2.76 16.46 17.70
CA ALA A 148 2.48 15.45 18.72
C ALA A 148 1.33 15.83 19.65
N GLU A 149 0.74 14.80 20.26
CA GLU A 149 -0.34 14.95 21.23
C GLU A 149 0.13 15.73 22.46
N GLY A 150 -0.55 16.85 22.77
CA GLY A 150 -0.19 17.75 23.87
C GLY A 150 0.43 19.08 23.44
N ALA A 151 0.71 19.27 22.14
CA ALA A 151 1.09 20.56 21.58
C ALA A 151 0.01 21.66 21.76
N GLY A 152 -1.25 21.25 21.91
CA GLY A 152 -2.41 22.11 22.13
C GLY A 152 -2.95 22.76 20.86
N ILE A 153 -4.09 23.44 20.96
CA ILE A 153 -4.81 23.99 19.80
C ILE A 153 -4.07 25.10 19.03
N ASN A 154 -2.99 25.65 19.59
CA ASN A 154 -2.16 26.66 18.94
C ASN A 154 -0.80 26.06 18.52
N SER A 155 -0.77 24.76 18.24
CA SER A 155 0.42 24.08 17.74
C SER A 155 0.84 24.64 16.37
N GLY A 156 2.13 24.55 16.05
CA GLY A 156 2.58 24.72 14.67
C GLY A 156 2.21 23.51 13.81
N ASP A 157 2.60 23.56 12.54
CA ASP A 157 2.29 22.53 11.55
C ASP A 157 3.33 21.39 11.55
N ALA A 158 2.95 20.21 11.09
CA ALA A 158 3.87 19.10 10.87
C ALA A 158 4.81 19.39 9.68
N GLY A 159 6.04 18.89 9.76
CA GLY A 159 7.01 19.03 8.67
C GLY A 159 6.79 18.01 7.55
N SER A 160 7.46 18.21 6.42
CA SER A 160 7.43 17.30 5.28
C SER A 160 8.40 16.12 5.44
N LEU A 161 8.03 14.97 4.88
CA LEU A 161 8.86 13.76 4.84
C LEU A 161 9.08 13.34 3.38
N THR A 162 10.35 13.21 2.97
CA THR A 162 10.73 12.75 1.64
C THR A 162 11.68 11.55 1.74
N ILE A 163 11.32 10.45 1.08
CA ILE A 163 12.16 9.26 0.92
C ILE A 163 12.47 9.06 -0.56
N ASP A 164 13.74 9.17 -0.93
CA ASP A 164 14.26 8.76 -2.24
C ASP A 164 15.00 7.42 -2.04
N THR A 165 14.49 6.35 -2.65
CA THR A 165 15.06 4.99 -2.55
C THR A 165 14.94 4.20 -3.85
N GLN A 166 15.57 3.02 -3.93
CA GLN A 166 15.21 2.03 -4.96
C GLN A 166 14.11 1.12 -4.41
N ARG A 167 14.31 0.63 -3.17
CA ARG A 167 13.39 -0.28 -2.49
C ARG A 167 13.00 0.25 -1.11
N LEU A 168 11.70 0.21 -0.78
CA LEU A 168 11.16 0.50 0.55
C LEU A 168 10.39 -0.73 1.05
N VAL A 169 10.72 -1.17 2.27
CA VAL A 169 10.10 -2.32 2.92
C VAL A 169 9.58 -1.88 4.29
N ILE A 170 8.29 -2.09 4.55
CA ILE A 170 7.64 -1.76 5.83
C ILE A 170 6.92 -3.00 6.37
N LEU A 171 7.38 -3.54 7.49
CA LEU A 171 6.94 -4.84 8.00
C LEU A 171 6.55 -4.79 9.49
N ASP A 172 5.67 -5.71 9.88
CA ASP A 172 5.38 -6.08 11.27
C ASP A 172 5.08 -4.90 12.22
N GLY A 173 4.38 -3.88 11.71
CA GLY A 173 4.01 -2.69 12.47
C GLY A 173 4.95 -1.50 12.31
N GLY A 174 5.87 -1.54 11.35
CA GLY A 174 6.67 -0.39 10.94
C GLY A 174 5.81 0.75 10.38
N VAL A 175 6.21 2.01 10.63
CA VAL A 175 5.40 3.19 10.28
C VAL A 175 6.21 4.31 9.64
N VAL A 176 5.67 4.91 8.57
CA VAL A 176 6.13 6.19 8.03
C VAL A 176 4.98 7.20 8.09
N SER A 177 5.15 8.34 8.76
CA SER A 177 4.01 9.25 8.99
C SER A 177 4.33 10.74 9.14
N THR A 178 3.38 11.58 8.69
CA THR A 178 3.37 13.04 8.89
C THR A 178 2.07 13.53 9.56
N ALA A 179 1.64 12.87 10.63
CA ALA A 179 0.37 13.15 11.30
C ALA A 179 0.33 14.50 12.06
N THR A 180 -0.89 14.99 12.30
CA THR A 180 -1.18 16.05 13.27
C THR A 180 -2.15 15.55 14.34
N PHE A 181 -1.87 15.83 15.60
CA PHE A 181 -2.71 15.49 16.76
C PHE A 181 -3.29 16.72 17.47
N ALA A 182 -3.14 17.91 16.87
CA ALA A 182 -3.49 19.17 17.52
C ALA A 182 -3.99 20.23 16.51
N GLY A 183 -3.78 21.51 16.81
CA GLY A 183 -4.38 22.60 16.02
C GLY A 183 -3.80 22.77 14.61
N GLY A 184 -2.52 22.46 14.44
CA GLY A 184 -1.76 22.69 13.21
C GLY A 184 -2.00 21.65 12.13
N ASP A 185 -1.60 21.98 10.90
CA ASP A 185 -1.79 21.14 9.72
C ASP A 185 -0.86 19.92 9.73
N GLY A 186 -1.32 18.82 9.15
CA GLY A 186 -0.54 17.63 8.83
C GLY A 186 0.44 17.90 7.70
N GLY A 187 1.53 17.14 7.66
CA GLY A 187 2.64 17.38 6.74
C GLY A 187 2.48 16.64 5.41
N THR A 188 3.21 17.07 4.39
CA THR A 188 3.34 16.36 3.12
C THR A 188 4.28 15.15 3.25
N LEU A 189 3.87 14.00 2.73
CA LEU A 189 4.68 12.79 2.66
C LEU A 189 4.89 12.39 1.19
N THR A 190 6.15 12.36 0.76
CA THR A 190 6.55 11.97 -0.60
C THR A 190 7.50 10.79 -0.56
N ILE A 191 7.15 9.71 -1.25
CA ILE A 191 8.02 8.55 -1.43
C ILE A 191 8.27 8.35 -2.92
N ASN A 192 9.54 8.38 -3.31
CA ASN A 192 10.01 8.03 -4.63
C ASN A 192 10.87 6.77 -4.49
N ALA A 193 10.32 5.61 -4.85
CA ALA A 193 11.07 4.37 -4.93
C ALA A 193 11.24 4.02 -6.41
N SER A 194 12.47 3.87 -6.91
CA SER A 194 12.66 3.61 -8.35
C SER A 194 12.33 2.18 -8.78
N GLU A 195 12.11 1.25 -7.84
CA GLU A 195 11.81 -0.15 -8.15
C GLU A 195 10.54 -0.62 -7.44
N SER A 196 10.54 -0.62 -6.10
CA SER A 196 9.43 -1.22 -5.36
C SER A 196 9.18 -0.64 -3.99
N ILE A 197 7.90 -0.67 -3.59
CA ILE A 197 7.46 -0.50 -2.22
C ILE A 197 6.66 -1.73 -1.81
N PHE A 198 7.07 -2.36 -0.71
CA PHE A 198 6.40 -3.52 -0.13
C PHE A 198 5.98 -3.23 1.31
N LEU A 199 4.70 -3.40 1.61
CA LEU A 199 4.16 -3.30 2.96
C LEU A 199 3.47 -4.61 3.33
N SER A 200 3.76 -5.13 4.51
CA SER A 200 3.09 -6.34 5.00
C SER A 200 2.92 -6.34 6.51
N GLY A 201 1.79 -6.89 6.96
CA GLY A 201 1.60 -7.28 8.34
C GLY A 201 1.13 -6.16 9.27
N ALA A 202 1.01 -6.55 10.53
CA ALA A 202 0.79 -5.67 11.67
C ALA A 202 1.62 -6.19 12.83
N SER A 203 1.83 -5.36 13.85
CA SER A 203 2.65 -5.76 14.99
C SER A 203 2.17 -7.08 15.63
N PRO A 204 3.05 -8.09 15.77
CA PRO A 204 2.68 -9.39 16.34
C PRO A 204 2.51 -9.34 17.86
N LEU A 205 2.98 -8.27 18.53
CA LEU A 205 3.07 -8.17 19.99
C LEU A 205 1.79 -7.64 20.66
N ILE A 206 0.83 -7.20 19.86
CA ILE A 206 -0.33 -6.43 20.29
C ILE A 206 -1.56 -6.90 19.54
N SER A 207 -2.41 -7.63 20.25
CA SER A 207 -3.60 -8.27 19.68
C SER A 207 -4.71 -7.30 19.26
N ARG A 208 -4.51 -5.98 19.35
CA ARG A 208 -5.44 -4.96 18.85
C ARG A 208 -4.94 -4.49 17.49
N ASP A 209 -5.83 -4.28 16.53
CA ASP A 209 -5.61 -3.81 15.14
C ASP A 209 -5.00 -2.39 15.03
N GLN A 210 -4.16 -2.04 15.99
CA GLN A 210 -3.82 -0.68 16.34
C GLN A 210 -2.50 -0.24 15.69
N PHE A 211 -1.73 -1.18 15.14
CA PHE A 211 -0.39 -0.95 14.57
C PHE A 211 -0.14 -1.82 13.33
N ARG A 212 -0.90 -1.53 12.26
CA ARG A 212 -0.61 -2.06 10.92
C ARG A 212 0.70 -1.47 10.40
N SER A 213 1.44 -2.25 9.63
CA SER A 213 2.51 -1.71 8.79
C SER A 213 1.90 -0.71 7.83
N GLY A 214 2.46 0.50 7.77
CA GLY A 214 1.81 1.51 6.95
C GLY A 214 2.49 2.85 6.75
N ILE A 215 1.90 3.58 5.80
CA ILE A 215 2.25 4.94 5.42
C ILE A 215 1.03 5.82 5.71
N PHE A 216 1.20 6.83 6.56
CA PHE A 216 0.08 7.61 7.09
C PHE A 216 0.31 9.11 7.01
N VAL A 217 -0.58 9.80 6.31
CA VAL A 217 -0.85 11.22 6.53
C VAL A 217 -2.21 11.33 7.22
N SER A 218 -2.28 11.97 8.38
CA SER A 218 -3.51 11.97 9.16
C SER A 218 -3.68 13.21 10.02
N ALA A 219 -4.94 13.62 10.17
CA ALA A 219 -5.39 14.46 11.28
C ALA A 219 -6.02 13.54 12.32
N GLU A 220 -5.38 13.35 13.46
CA GLU A 220 -5.81 12.43 14.51
C GLU A 220 -6.99 13.01 15.33
N PRO A 221 -7.63 12.24 16.24
CA PRO A 221 -8.69 12.78 17.08
C PRO A 221 -8.25 14.07 17.79
N ASP A 222 -9.17 15.03 17.90
CA ASP A 222 -8.96 16.39 18.41
C ASP A 222 -8.13 17.33 17.52
N ALA A 223 -7.58 16.84 16.40
CA ALA A 223 -6.91 17.70 15.44
C ALA A 223 -7.92 18.58 14.67
N THR A 224 -7.60 19.87 14.53
CA THR A 224 -8.42 20.82 13.76
C THR A 224 -7.76 21.27 12.45
N GLY A 225 -6.46 20.99 12.28
CA GLY A 225 -5.72 21.24 11.05
C GLY A 225 -6.00 20.22 9.97
N THR A 226 -5.57 20.52 8.74
CA THR A 226 -5.73 19.66 7.56
C THR A 226 -4.89 18.39 7.65
N VAL A 227 -5.27 17.32 6.94
CA VAL A 227 -4.56 16.02 6.97
C VAL A 227 -3.17 16.06 6.30
N GLY A 228 -2.97 16.95 5.34
CA GLY A 228 -1.81 16.97 4.45
C GLY A 228 -1.98 16.13 3.18
N GLU A 229 -0.88 15.98 2.43
CA GLU A 229 -0.84 15.28 1.13
C GLU A 229 0.11 14.08 1.16
N LEU A 230 -0.29 12.99 0.52
CA LEU A 230 0.51 11.80 0.30
C LEU A 230 0.76 11.61 -1.20
N THR A 231 2.04 11.51 -1.59
CA THR A 231 2.43 11.15 -2.96
C THR A 231 3.39 9.96 -2.93
N ILE A 232 3.04 8.90 -3.67
CA ILE A 232 3.90 7.72 -3.85
C ILE A 232 4.16 7.53 -5.34
N THR A 233 5.44 7.37 -5.70
CA THR A 233 5.88 7.04 -7.06
C THR A 233 6.78 5.82 -7.01
N THR A 234 6.43 4.74 -7.73
CA THR A 234 7.24 3.52 -7.82
C THR A 234 6.81 2.59 -8.95
N ASP A 235 7.71 1.79 -9.52
CA ASP A 235 7.31 0.83 -10.55
C ASP A 235 6.34 -0.23 -9.97
N GLN A 236 6.64 -0.76 -8.79
CA GLN A 236 5.80 -1.78 -8.13
C GLN A 236 5.37 -1.35 -6.73
N LEU A 237 4.06 -1.34 -6.46
CA LEU A 237 3.51 -1.15 -5.11
C LEU A 237 2.71 -2.39 -4.70
N THR A 238 3.13 -3.05 -3.63
CA THR A 238 2.46 -4.22 -3.07
C THR A 238 2.10 -4.01 -1.61
N LEU A 239 0.82 -4.21 -1.29
CA LEU A 239 0.32 -4.29 0.07
C LEU A 239 -0.22 -5.70 0.33
N ASP A 240 0.27 -6.33 1.39
CA ASP A 240 -0.13 -7.67 1.82
C ASP A 240 -0.40 -7.73 3.34
N ASP A 241 -1.05 -8.79 3.80
CA ASP A 241 -1.36 -9.08 5.21
C ASP A 241 -1.77 -7.83 6.00
N ARG A 242 -2.88 -7.21 5.59
CA ARG A 242 -3.53 -6.10 6.30
C ARG A 242 -2.66 -4.84 6.40
N ALA A 243 -1.71 -4.63 5.50
CA ALA A 243 -1.00 -3.36 5.42
C ALA A 243 -1.95 -2.19 5.08
N GLU A 244 -1.60 -0.98 5.51
CA GLU A 244 -2.43 0.21 5.29
C GLU A 244 -1.63 1.39 4.72
N ILE A 245 -2.16 2.00 3.66
CA ILE A 245 -1.74 3.33 3.20
C ILE A 245 -2.93 4.27 3.38
N SER A 246 -2.75 5.39 4.08
CA SER A 246 -3.88 6.26 4.37
C SER A 246 -3.62 7.76 4.35
N ALA A 247 -4.62 8.51 3.87
CA ALA A 247 -4.81 9.94 4.07
C ALA A 247 -6.10 10.20 4.87
N ASN A 248 -6.03 10.06 6.19
CA ASN A 248 -7.21 9.98 7.05
C ASN A 248 -7.46 11.25 7.87
N ASN A 249 -8.70 11.75 7.83
CA ASN A 249 -9.19 12.74 8.78
C ASN A 249 -9.95 12.04 9.92
N ARG A 250 -9.35 11.94 11.11
CA ARG A 250 -9.98 11.44 12.36
C ARG A 250 -10.36 12.58 13.32
N GLY A 251 -10.00 13.82 12.98
CA GLY A 251 -10.31 15.03 13.74
C GLY A 251 -11.50 15.79 13.14
N SER A 252 -11.37 17.12 13.07
CA SER A 252 -12.34 18.01 12.41
C SER A 252 -11.74 18.82 11.26
N GLY A 253 -10.58 18.39 10.76
CA GLY A 253 -9.79 19.06 9.73
C GLY A 253 -10.35 18.93 8.32
N GLN A 254 -9.67 19.52 7.34
CA GLN A 254 -9.96 19.25 5.93
C GLN A 254 -9.39 17.89 5.51
N PRO A 255 -10.09 17.17 4.60
CA PRO A 255 -9.64 15.89 4.07
C PRO A 255 -8.27 15.94 3.41
N GLY A 256 -7.56 14.80 3.44
CA GLY A 256 -6.29 14.64 2.75
C GLY A 256 -6.43 14.22 1.29
N LEU A 257 -5.36 14.40 0.54
CA LEU A 257 -5.18 13.88 -0.81
C LEU A 257 -4.12 12.79 -0.80
N ALA A 258 -4.44 11.62 -1.35
CA ALA A 258 -3.48 10.56 -1.62
C ALA A 258 -3.38 10.35 -3.13
N THR A 259 -2.16 10.47 -3.67
CA THR A 259 -1.85 10.22 -5.09
C THR A 259 -0.83 9.10 -5.20
N LEU A 260 -1.18 8.05 -5.93
CA LEU A 260 -0.30 6.93 -6.26
C LEU A 260 -0.02 6.94 -7.76
N ASN A 261 1.26 6.99 -8.14
CA ASN A 261 1.71 6.88 -9.52
C ASN A 261 2.61 5.64 -9.61
N VAL A 262 2.07 4.52 -10.10
CA VAL A 262 2.78 3.23 -10.06
C VAL A 262 2.60 2.42 -11.33
N ASP A 263 3.57 1.63 -11.79
CA ASP A 263 3.32 0.82 -13.00
C ASP A 263 2.39 -0.36 -12.68
N ALA A 264 2.63 -1.06 -11.55
CA ALA A 264 1.73 -2.10 -11.06
C ALA A 264 1.37 -1.91 -9.58
N LEU A 265 0.08 -2.03 -9.29
CA LEU A 265 -0.48 -2.04 -7.94
C LEU A 265 -1.07 -3.41 -7.62
N LEU A 266 -0.60 -4.02 -6.54
CA LEU A 266 -1.19 -5.21 -5.92
C LEU A 266 -1.67 -4.89 -4.50
N VAL A 267 -2.97 -5.10 -4.25
CA VAL A 267 -3.56 -5.00 -2.90
C VAL A 267 -4.21 -6.33 -2.56
N GLN A 268 -3.65 -7.03 -1.56
CA GLN A 268 -4.12 -8.35 -1.15
C GLN A 268 -4.07 -8.56 0.37
N GLY A 269 -4.55 -9.72 0.84
CA GLY A 269 -4.46 -10.13 2.24
C GLY A 269 -5.24 -9.24 3.21
N GLY A 270 -6.33 -8.60 2.77
CA GLY A 270 -7.11 -7.66 3.58
C GLY A 270 -6.44 -6.30 3.77
N SER A 271 -5.46 -5.98 2.92
CA SER A 271 -4.81 -4.66 2.93
C SER A 271 -5.72 -3.57 2.37
N GLU A 272 -5.51 -2.33 2.83
CA GLU A 272 -6.35 -1.20 2.44
C GLU A 272 -5.52 0.04 2.07
N ILE A 273 -5.88 0.67 0.95
CA ILE A 273 -5.47 2.04 0.62
C ILE A 273 -6.70 2.93 0.76
N ARG A 274 -6.63 3.96 1.61
CA ARG A 274 -7.79 4.83 1.84
C ARG A 274 -7.50 6.31 1.96
N ALA A 275 -8.45 7.11 1.52
CA ALA A 275 -8.53 8.54 1.83
C ALA A 275 -9.89 8.83 2.48
N SER A 276 -9.99 8.79 3.81
CA SER A 276 -11.28 8.71 4.50
C SER A 276 -11.43 9.75 5.61
N SER A 277 -12.68 10.12 5.88
CA SER A 277 -13.07 10.88 7.06
C SER A 277 -13.72 9.95 8.09
N LEU A 278 -13.04 9.79 9.21
CA LEU A 278 -13.47 9.02 10.36
C LEU A 278 -13.96 9.94 11.50
N GLY A 279 -13.72 11.26 11.38
CA GLY A 279 -14.18 12.31 12.31
C GLY A 279 -15.26 13.20 11.71
N VAL A 280 -15.31 14.48 12.12
CA VAL A 280 -16.29 15.47 11.65
C VAL A 280 -15.70 16.22 10.45
N GLY A 281 -16.10 15.88 9.23
CA GLY A 281 -15.64 16.57 8.02
C GLY A 281 -15.72 15.68 6.79
N ASP A 282 -15.49 16.25 5.61
CA ASP A 282 -15.59 15.53 4.35
C ASP A 282 -14.42 14.54 4.17
N GLY A 283 -14.65 13.50 3.36
CA GLY A 283 -13.69 12.44 3.05
C GLY A 283 -12.59 12.86 2.08
N GLY A 284 -11.47 12.15 2.17
CA GLY A 284 -10.28 12.38 1.35
C GLY A 284 -10.46 11.99 -0.11
N THR A 285 -9.63 12.56 -0.99
CA THR A 285 -9.55 12.08 -2.38
C THR A 285 -8.40 11.09 -2.50
N LEU A 286 -8.67 9.93 -3.09
CA LEU A 286 -7.66 8.95 -3.48
C LEU A 286 -7.57 8.91 -5.01
N ILE A 287 -6.38 9.19 -5.54
CA ILE A 287 -6.05 9.14 -6.96
C ILE A 287 -5.04 8.03 -7.18
N VAL A 288 -5.37 7.08 -8.04
CA VAL A 288 -4.49 5.96 -8.41
C VAL A 288 -4.27 5.98 -9.92
N ASN A 289 -3.04 6.25 -10.33
CA ASN A 289 -2.59 6.17 -11.71
C ASN A 289 -1.67 4.97 -11.83
N ALA A 290 -2.04 3.99 -12.66
CA ALA A 290 -1.19 2.84 -12.90
C ALA A 290 -1.29 2.24 -14.30
N ASP A 291 -0.36 1.38 -14.71
CA ASP A 291 -0.59 0.58 -15.92
C ASP A 291 -1.51 -0.60 -15.60
N SER A 292 -1.30 -1.24 -14.44
CA SER A 292 -2.10 -2.37 -13.98
C SER A 292 -2.45 -2.30 -12.49
N ILE A 293 -3.69 -2.65 -12.17
CA ILE A 293 -4.20 -2.72 -10.79
C ILE A 293 -4.85 -4.10 -10.59
N LEU A 294 -4.38 -4.81 -9.57
CA LEU A 294 -5.00 -6.03 -9.06
C LEU A 294 -5.34 -5.86 -7.58
N ILE A 295 -6.62 -5.99 -7.26
CA ILE A 295 -7.13 -6.03 -5.88
C ILE A 295 -7.76 -7.40 -5.69
N THR A 296 -7.24 -8.20 -4.75
CA THR A 296 -7.64 -9.60 -4.62
C THR A 296 -7.73 -10.07 -3.18
N GLY A 297 -8.70 -10.93 -2.93
CA GLY A 297 -8.83 -11.66 -1.68
C GLY A 297 -9.35 -10.83 -0.52
N THR A 298 -9.32 -11.46 0.63
CA THR A 298 -9.71 -10.89 1.93
C THR A 298 -8.68 -11.29 2.98
N GLY A 299 -8.64 -10.55 4.08
CA GLY A 299 -7.95 -10.92 5.31
C GLY A 299 -8.95 -11.33 6.39
N ASP A 300 -8.44 -11.78 7.53
CA ASP A 300 -9.25 -12.07 8.72
C ASP A 300 -8.71 -11.28 9.92
N ILE A 301 -9.63 -10.61 10.62
CA ILE A 301 -9.36 -10.00 11.91
C ILE A 301 -10.34 -10.59 12.91
N ARG A 302 -9.86 -11.48 13.78
CA ARG A 302 -10.65 -12.06 14.88
C ARG A 302 -11.95 -12.73 14.40
N GLY A 303 -11.91 -13.38 13.23
CA GLY A 303 -13.08 -14.00 12.60
C GLY A 303 -13.98 -13.03 11.82
N GLU A 304 -13.61 -11.75 11.74
CA GLU A 304 -14.22 -10.78 10.84
C GLU A 304 -13.42 -10.75 9.54
N THR A 305 -14.06 -11.10 8.43
CA THR A 305 -13.47 -11.01 7.10
C THR A 305 -13.37 -9.55 6.68
N ILE A 306 -12.16 -9.12 6.33
CA ILE A 306 -11.88 -7.78 5.83
C ILE A 306 -11.47 -7.84 4.36
N PRO A 307 -12.14 -7.13 3.45
CA PRO A 307 -11.76 -7.15 2.04
C PRO A 307 -10.42 -6.44 1.82
N SER A 308 -9.63 -6.92 0.86
CA SER A 308 -8.59 -6.09 0.26
C SER A 308 -9.27 -4.94 -0.47
N ALA A 309 -8.84 -3.69 -0.25
CA ALA A 309 -9.65 -2.56 -0.69
C ALA A 309 -8.91 -1.28 -1.10
N LEU A 310 -9.53 -0.56 -2.02
CA LEU A 310 -9.33 0.89 -2.22
C LEU A 310 -10.59 1.61 -1.72
N SER A 311 -10.46 2.57 -0.81
CA SER A 311 -11.66 3.21 -0.25
C SER A 311 -11.58 4.72 0.00
N ALA A 312 -12.71 5.40 -0.19
CA ALA A 312 -12.95 6.76 0.31
C ALA A 312 -14.26 6.79 1.12
N LEU A 313 -14.13 6.67 2.44
CA LEU A 313 -15.25 6.54 3.38
C LEU A 313 -15.44 7.84 4.17
N ALA A 314 -16.69 8.23 4.43
CA ALA A 314 -17.06 9.13 5.53
C ALA A 314 -17.89 8.39 6.59
N ARG A 315 -17.46 8.43 7.85
CA ARG A 315 -18.14 7.73 8.96
C ARG A 315 -19.17 8.58 9.71
N SER A 316 -19.00 9.89 9.74
CA SER A 316 -19.89 10.82 10.42
C SER A 316 -20.70 11.66 9.43
N SER A 317 -21.21 12.82 9.84
CA SER A 317 -22.07 13.69 9.03
C SER A 317 -21.39 14.39 7.84
N GLY A 318 -20.11 14.14 7.56
CA GLY A 318 -19.40 14.71 6.41
C GLY A 318 -19.59 13.86 5.16
N ASP A 319 -19.46 14.48 3.99
CA ASP A 319 -19.64 13.77 2.72
C ASP A 319 -18.41 12.90 2.45
N ALA A 320 -18.59 11.71 1.87
CA ALA A 320 -17.47 10.88 1.50
C ALA A 320 -16.68 11.48 0.34
N GLY A 321 -15.38 11.18 0.31
CA GLY A 321 -14.49 11.72 -0.70
C GLY A 321 -14.55 10.93 -2.01
N ASN A 322 -13.78 11.38 -2.99
CA ASN A 322 -13.76 10.79 -4.32
C ASN A 322 -12.65 9.74 -4.47
N LEU A 323 -12.91 8.73 -5.28
CA LEU A 323 -11.92 7.75 -5.71
C LEU A 323 -11.76 7.83 -7.22
N GLN A 324 -10.56 8.16 -7.68
CA GLN A 324 -10.22 8.23 -9.10
C GLN A 324 -9.16 7.19 -9.44
N ILE A 325 -9.47 6.32 -10.39
CA ILE A 325 -8.58 5.27 -10.88
C ILE A 325 -8.35 5.48 -12.37
N THR A 326 -7.09 5.52 -12.78
CA THR A 326 -6.67 5.53 -14.18
C THR A 326 -5.70 4.39 -14.41
N ALA A 327 -6.09 3.37 -15.18
CA ALA A 327 -5.17 2.30 -15.53
C ALA A 327 -5.52 1.56 -16.82
N SER A 328 -4.55 0.95 -17.51
CA SER A 328 -4.88 0.12 -18.67
C SER A 328 -5.71 -1.10 -18.28
N THR A 329 -5.37 -1.76 -17.16
CA THR A 329 -6.16 -2.89 -16.63
C THR A 329 -6.48 -2.70 -15.15
N VAL A 330 -7.75 -2.87 -14.79
CA VAL A 330 -8.22 -2.95 -13.41
C VAL A 330 -8.89 -4.30 -13.19
N GLU A 331 -8.39 -5.07 -12.23
CA GLU A 331 -8.98 -6.35 -11.82
C GLU A 331 -9.31 -6.32 -10.33
N VAL A 332 -10.58 -6.60 -10.01
CA VAL A 332 -11.07 -6.73 -8.63
C VAL A 332 -11.66 -8.12 -8.48
N ARG A 333 -11.07 -8.95 -7.62
CA ARG A 333 -11.51 -10.35 -7.51
C ARG A 333 -11.45 -10.94 -6.12
N ASP A 334 -12.04 -12.12 -5.95
CA ASP A 334 -11.96 -12.95 -4.74
C ASP A 334 -12.46 -12.25 -3.47
N GLY A 335 -13.53 -11.46 -3.58
CA GLY A 335 -14.13 -10.73 -2.45
C GLY A 335 -13.51 -9.36 -2.17
N ALA A 336 -12.56 -8.92 -2.99
CA ALA A 336 -12.00 -7.58 -2.93
C ALA A 336 -13.02 -6.48 -3.29
N GLU A 337 -12.75 -5.26 -2.82
CA GLU A 337 -13.67 -4.14 -2.94
C GLU A 337 -13.00 -2.82 -3.34
N VAL A 338 -13.67 -2.06 -4.20
CA VAL A 338 -13.37 -0.65 -4.47
C VAL A 338 -14.60 0.15 -4.05
N SER A 339 -14.48 1.01 -3.05
CA SER A 339 -15.65 1.66 -2.46
C SER A 339 -15.51 3.13 -2.15
N VAL A 340 -16.61 3.84 -2.39
CA VAL A 340 -16.87 5.19 -1.86
C VAL A 340 -18.15 5.11 -1.04
N SER A 341 -18.15 5.59 0.20
CA SER A 341 -19.33 5.42 1.05
C SER A 341 -19.49 6.53 2.08
N GLY A 342 -20.70 7.10 2.16
CA GLY A 342 -21.12 8.04 3.18
C GLY A 342 -22.00 7.34 4.22
N ARG A 343 -21.69 7.50 5.51
CA ARG A 343 -22.48 6.96 6.63
C ARG A 343 -23.23 8.07 7.36
N GLU A 344 -24.12 7.68 8.26
CA GLU A 344 -25.01 8.59 8.99
C GLU A 344 -25.78 9.53 8.05
N SER A 345 -25.48 10.83 8.08
CA SER A 345 -26.10 11.85 7.23
C SER A 345 -25.22 12.33 6.07
N GLY A 346 -23.99 11.81 5.93
CA GLY A 346 -23.06 12.20 4.88
C GLY A 346 -23.41 11.55 3.55
N ALA A 347 -23.40 12.34 2.46
CA ALA A 347 -23.58 11.81 1.12
C ALA A 347 -22.36 10.96 0.72
N ALA A 348 -22.56 10.00 -0.18
CA ALA A 348 -21.45 9.27 -0.74
C ALA A 348 -20.73 10.10 -1.82
N GLY A 349 -19.41 9.95 -1.89
CA GLY A 349 -18.58 10.57 -2.92
C GLY A 349 -18.62 9.78 -4.22
N ASN A 350 -17.85 10.21 -5.21
CA ASN A 350 -17.92 9.61 -6.54
C ASN A 350 -16.77 8.64 -6.80
N LEU A 351 -17.06 7.58 -7.56
CA LEU A 351 -16.08 6.62 -8.06
C LEU A 351 -15.89 6.82 -9.56
N PHE A 352 -14.71 7.24 -9.97
CA PHE A 352 -14.32 7.43 -11.36
C PHE A 352 -13.25 6.43 -11.77
N ILE A 353 -13.54 5.59 -12.77
CA ILE A 353 -12.59 4.63 -13.31
C ILE A 353 -12.41 4.91 -14.81
N THR A 354 -11.17 5.18 -15.22
CA THR A 354 -10.77 5.25 -16.63
C THR A 354 -9.84 4.08 -16.91
N ALA A 355 -10.31 3.11 -17.69
CA ALA A 355 -9.51 1.93 -18.01
C ALA A 355 -9.83 1.31 -19.37
N ASP A 356 -8.86 0.62 -19.97
CA ASP A 356 -9.08 -0.12 -21.22
C ASP A 356 -9.82 -1.43 -20.93
N THR A 357 -9.49 -2.10 -19.83
CA THR A 357 -10.13 -3.34 -19.38
C THR A 357 -10.46 -3.27 -17.89
N LEU A 358 -11.71 -3.57 -17.55
CA LEU A 358 -12.17 -3.77 -16.17
C LEU A 358 -12.68 -5.20 -16.02
N ARG A 359 -12.06 -5.97 -15.11
CA ARG A 359 -12.48 -7.33 -14.77
C ARG A 359 -12.96 -7.39 -13.32
N LEU A 360 -14.14 -7.95 -13.14
CA LEU A 360 -14.67 -8.30 -11.84
C LEU A 360 -14.88 -9.82 -11.79
N ASP A 361 -14.31 -10.48 -10.78
CA ASP A 361 -14.50 -11.91 -10.53
C ASP A 361 -14.72 -12.16 -9.03
N ARG A 362 -15.98 -12.22 -8.61
CA ARG A 362 -16.36 -12.06 -7.19
C ARG A 362 -15.83 -10.74 -6.60
N GLY A 363 -15.69 -9.71 -7.43
CA GLY A 363 -15.25 -8.37 -7.03
C GLY A 363 -16.42 -7.40 -6.93
N ARG A 364 -16.25 -6.35 -6.11
CA ARG A 364 -17.30 -5.36 -5.89
C ARG A 364 -16.80 -3.93 -6.09
N LEU A 365 -17.54 -3.17 -6.89
CA LEU A 365 -17.43 -1.72 -6.98
C LEU A 365 -18.66 -1.12 -6.28
N THR A 366 -18.47 -0.24 -5.31
CA THR A 366 -19.58 0.27 -4.48
C THR A 366 -19.51 1.77 -4.27
N ALA A 367 -20.67 2.40 -4.39
CA ALA A 367 -20.88 3.80 -4.10
C ALA A 367 -22.18 3.98 -3.29
N SER A 368 -22.12 3.77 -1.98
CA SER A 368 -23.32 3.65 -1.13
C SER A 368 -23.56 4.87 -0.25
N THR A 369 -24.78 5.40 -0.23
CA THR A 369 -25.19 6.52 0.64
C THR A 369 -26.29 6.14 1.63
N ASN A 370 -26.28 6.72 2.83
CA ASN A 370 -27.34 6.58 3.83
C ASN A 370 -28.29 7.78 3.89
N ALA A 371 -27.91 8.92 3.30
CA ALA A 371 -28.69 10.15 3.29
C ALA A 371 -28.29 11.04 2.09
N GLY A 372 -29.25 11.82 1.57
CA GLY A 372 -29.00 12.75 0.46
C GLY A 372 -29.16 12.13 -0.92
N GLU A 373 -28.48 12.71 -1.91
CA GLU A 373 -28.41 12.17 -3.27
C GLU A 373 -27.46 10.97 -3.33
N GLY A 374 -27.76 10.02 -4.21
CA GLY A 374 -26.95 8.84 -4.43
C GLY A 374 -25.62 9.17 -5.10
N ALA A 375 -24.58 8.37 -4.82
CA ALA A 375 -23.27 8.58 -5.41
C ALA A 375 -23.21 8.23 -6.90
N GLU A 376 -22.23 8.79 -7.60
CA GLU A 376 -21.98 8.49 -8.99
C GLU A 376 -20.85 7.45 -9.14
N ILE A 377 -21.12 6.38 -9.90
CA ILE A 377 -20.10 5.50 -10.46
C ILE A 377 -19.99 5.80 -11.94
N THR A 378 -18.81 6.22 -12.38
CA THR A 378 -18.51 6.49 -13.78
C THR A 378 -17.31 5.68 -14.24
N ILE A 379 -17.53 4.83 -15.23
CA ILE A 379 -16.51 3.95 -15.83
C ILE A 379 -16.40 4.31 -17.31
N GLN A 380 -15.20 4.67 -17.77
CA GLN A 380 -14.98 5.21 -19.11
C GLN A 380 -13.74 4.63 -19.79
N ASN A 381 -13.68 4.82 -21.12
CA ASN A 381 -12.59 4.37 -22.00
C ASN A 381 -12.45 2.84 -22.14
N LEU A 382 -13.52 2.09 -21.84
CA LEU A 382 -13.45 0.63 -21.86
C LEU A 382 -13.46 0.05 -23.27
N THR A 383 -12.55 -0.88 -23.51
CA THR A 383 -12.64 -1.89 -24.56
C THR A 383 -13.37 -3.16 -24.07
N LEU A 384 -13.29 -3.45 -22.77
CA LEU A 384 -13.94 -4.60 -22.15
C LEU A 384 -14.30 -4.34 -20.67
N LEU A 385 -15.57 -4.56 -20.32
CA LEU A 385 -16.01 -4.89 -18.97
C LEU A 385 -16.39 -6.37 -18.93
N GLU A 386 -15.70 -7.14 -18.08
CA GLU A 386 -15.94 -8.56 -17.85
C GLU A 386 -16.40 -8.78 -16.40
N MET A 387 -17.56 -9.42 -16.21
CA MET A 387 -18.14 -9.72 -14.90
C MET A 387 -18.33 -11.24 -14.73
N ARG A 388 -17.75 -11.79 -13.66
CA ARG A 388 -17.81 -13.22 -13.28
C ARG A 388 -18.17 -13.41 -11.81
N ASP A 389 -18.76 -14.55 -11.51
CA ASP A 389 -18.93 -15.11 -10.15
C ASP A 389 -19.43 -14.11 -9.09
N ARG A 390 -20.69 -13.67 -9.15
CA ARG A 390 -21.32 -12.73 -8.20
C ARG A 390 -20.64 -11.36 -8.14
N SER A 391 -20.12 -10.89 -9.26
CA SER A 391 -19.54 -9.55 -9.32
C SER A 391 -20.60 -8.46 -9.29
N GLN A 392 -20.28 -7.34 -8.66
CA GLN A 392 -21.25 -6.26 -8.44
C GLN A 392 -20.68 -4.88 -8.77
N ILE A 393 -21.51 -4.06 -9.42
CA ILE A 393 -21.33 -2.62 -9.54
C ILE A 393 -22.57 -1.98 -8.94
N THR A 394 -22.45 -1.38 -7.74
CA THR A 394 -23.61 -0.90 -6.99
C THR A 394 -23.46 0.56 -6.56
N ALA A 395 -24.48 1.37 -6.86
CA ALA A 395 -24.66 2.73 -6.36
C ALA A 395 -25.94 2.82 -5.50
N GLU A 396 -26.15 1.82 -4.63
CA GLU A 396 -27.35 1.70 -3.81
C GLU A 396 -27.46 2.78 -2.72
N ALA A 397 -28.71 3.11 -2.37
CA ALA A 397 -29.03 4.05 -1.32
C ALA A 397 -29.94 3.43 -0.24
N ASP A 398 -29.56 3.64 1.02
CA ASP A 398 -30.31 3.19 2.19
C ASP A 398 -31.30 4.26 2.69
N ASN A 399 -32.29 3.81 3.48
CA ASN A 399 -33.33 4.66 4.08
C ASN A 399 -34.06 5.51 3.02
N ALA A 400 -34.21 6.81 3.29
CA ALA A 400 -34.88 7.80 2.44
C ALA A 400 -33.95 8.45 1.39
N ALA A 401 -32.72 7.94 1.21
CA ALA A 401 -31.81 8.47 0.20
C ALA A 401 -32.19 8.01 -1.21
N ASN A 402 -31.82 8.81 -2.22
CA ASN A 402 -32.01 8.46 -3.62
C ASN A 402 -30.88 7.54 -4.09
N GLY A 403 -31.19 6.57 -4.94
CA GLY A 403 -30.23 5.69 -5.58
C GLY A 403 -29.25 6.49 -6.45
N GLY A 404 -28.00 6.05 -6.46
CA GLY A 404 -26.91 6.68 -7.20
C GLY A 404 -26.92 6.35 -8.69
N ASN A 405 -26.21 7.14 -9.49
CA ASN A 405 -26.17 6.94 -10.94
C ASN A 405 -24.97 6.07 -11.33
N ILE A 406 -25.18 5.19 -12.31
CA ILE A 406 -24.12 4.35 -12.87
C ILE A 406 -23.99 4.65 -14.36
N THR A 407 -22.81 5.10 -14.78
CA THR A 407 -22.47 5.32 -16.19
C THR A 407 -21.31 4.41 -16.59
N ILE A 408 -21.54 3.55 -17.58
CA ILE A 408 -20.53 2.66 -18.17
C ILE A 408 -20.38 2.99 -19.65
N ASN A 409 -19.20 3.48 -20.04
CA ASN A 409 -18.90 3.92 -21.40
C ASN A 409 -17.81 3.04 -22.03
N ALA A 410 -18.24 2.18 -22.93
CA ALA A 410 -17.43 1.30 -23.76
C ALA A 410 -17.84 1.42 -25.25
N PRO A 411 -17.87 2.63 -25.85
CA PRO A 411 -18.51 2.87 -27.15
C PRO A 411 -18.02 1.93 -28.27
N ASP A 412 -16.74 1.58 -28.28
CA ASP A 412 -16.12 0.66 -29.23
C ASP A 412 -15.83 -0.73 -28.63
N GLY A 413 -16.28 -0.97 -27.40
CA GLY A 413 -15.98 -2.14 -26.57
C GLY A 413 -17.20 -3.00 -26.21
N PHE A 414 -16.97 -3.95 -25.30
CA PHE A 414 -17.96 -4.95 -24.90
C PHE A 414 -18.23 -4.90 -23.39
N VAL A 415 -19.50 -5.10 -23.00
CA VAL A 415 -19.89 -5.42 -21.62
C VAL A 415 -20.38 -6.86 -21.59
N VAL A 416 -19.70 -7.71 -20.83
CA VAL A 416 -19.94 -9.16 -20.79
C VAL A 416 -20.11 -9.62 -19.34
N ALA A 417 -21.31 -10.10 -19.02
CA ALA A 417 -21.58 -10.85 -17.80
C ALA A 417 -21.74 -12.34 -18.12
N PHE A 418 -20.98 -13.20 -17.44
CA PHE A 418 -21.05 -14.64 -17.70
C PHE A 418 -22.38 -15.23 -17.20
N PRO A 419 -23.03 -16.11 -17.99
CA PRO A 419 -24.39 -16.58 -17.67
C PRO A 419 -24.42 -17.45 -16.42
N ASN A 420 -25.52 -17.39 -15.67
CA ASN A 420 -25.77 -18.18 -14.46
C ASN A 420 -24.79 -17.89 -13.30
N GLN A 421 -24.25 -16.67 -13.24
CA GLN A 421 -23.24 -16.27 -12.27
C GLN A 421 -23.66 -15.11 -11.37
N ASP A 422 -24.92 -14.67 -11.40
CA ASP A 422 -25.49 -13.72 -10.41
C ASP A 422 -24.73 -12.37 -10.38
N ASN A 423 -24.33 -11.87 -11.55
CA ASN A 423 -23.56 -10.63 -11.69
C ASN A 423 -24.48 -9.43 -11.89
N ASP A 424 -24.37 -8.41 -11.04
CA ASP A 424 -25.38 -7.37 -10.99
C ASP A 424 -24.82 -5.95 -11.13
N ILE A 425 -25.62 -5.09 -11.77
CA ILE A 425 -25.42 -3.64 -11.83
C ILE A 425 -26.65 -2.98 -11.18
N ILE A 426 -26.44 -2.35 -10.03
CA ILE A 426 -27.52 -1.98 -9.10
C ILE A 426 -27.45 -0.49 -8.76
N ALA A 427 -28.54 0.22 -8.95
CA ALA A 427 -28.74 1.64 -8.60
C ALA A 427 -30.07 1.83 -7.86
N ASN A 428 -30.49 0.83 -7.08
CA ASN A 428 -31.78 0.84 -6.39
C ASN A 428 -31.80 1.78 -5.17
N ALA A 429 -33.00 2.00 -4.63
CA ALA A 429 -33.21 2.78 -3.41
C ALA A 429 -34.44 2.32 -2.64
N PHE A 430 -34.39 2.33 -1.30
CA PHE A 430 -35.51 1.85 -0.48
C PHE A 430 -36.72 2.81 -0.48
N GLU A 431 -36.61 3.98 0.20
CA GLU A 431 -37.68 4.99 0.24
C GLU A 431 -37.52 6.10 -0.81
N GLY A 432 -36.28 6.40 -1.23
CA GLY A 432 -35.98 7.42 -2.23
C GLY A 432 -36.22 6.97 -3.67
N ARG A 433 -35.96 7.85 -4.65
CA ARG A 433 -36.03 7.49 -6.07
C ARG A 433 -34.85 6.58 -6.44
N GLY A 434 -35.07 5.52 -7.22
CA GLY A 434 -33.99 4.72 -7.80
C GLY A 434 -33.13 5.53 -8.78
N GLY A 435 -31.85 5.21 -8.87
CA GLY A 435 -30.87 5.92 -9.70
C GLY A 435 -30.97 5.62 -11.19
N ASP A 436 -30.25 6.38 -12.00
CA ASP A 436 -30.21 6.19 -13.45
C ASP A 436 -28.97 5.37 -13.87
N ILE A 437 -29.20 4.26 -14.58
CA ILE A 437 -28.16 3.39 -15.15
C ILE A 437 -28.05 3.65 -16.64
N ARG A 438 -26.85 4.01 -17.11
CA ARG A 438 -26.54 4.21 -18.53
C ARG A 438 -25.36 3.36 -18.94
N ILE A 439 -25.58 2.47 -19.91
CA ILE A 439 -24.54 1.62 -20.48
C ILE A 439 -24.45 1.90 -21.97
N THR A 440 -23.28 2.34 -22.43
CA THR A 440 -22.98 2.53 -23.86
C THR A 440 -21.93 1.51 -24.27
N ALA A 441 -22.27 0.56 -25.13
CA ALA A 441 -21.34 -0.46 -25.61
C ALA A 441 -21.70 -1.00 -26.99
N ASN A 442 -20.70 -1.46 -27.76
CA ASN A 442 -20.94 -2.15 -29.04
C ASN A 442 -21.81 -3.40 -28.84
N SER A 443 -21.56 -4.15 -27.75
CA SER A 443 -22.46 -5.21 -27.30
C SER A 443 -22.56 -5.28 -25.79
N ILE A 444 -23.76 -5.60 -25.31
CA ILE A 444 -24.06 -5.88 -23.90
C ILE A 444 -24.59 -7.31 -23.85
N ILE A 445 -23.83 -8.22 -23.25
CA ILE A 445 -24.05 -9.66 -23.30
C ILE A 445 -24.24 -10.19 -21.88
N GLY A 446 -25.29 -10.99 -21.70
CA GLY A 446 -25.52 -11.76 -20.47
C GLY A 446 -26.23 -11.01 -19.34
N LEU A 447 -26.44 -9.69 -19.47
CA LEU A 447 -27.21 -8.86 -18.52
C LEU A 447 -28.68 -8.72 -18.94
N GLN A 448 -29.59 -8.65 -17.97
CA GLN A 448 -31.03 -8.47 -18.17
C GLN A 448 -31.57 -7.35 -17.28
N GLU A 449 -32.41 -6.47 -17.83
CA GLU A 449 -33.11 -5.46 -17.02
C GLU A 449 -34.22 -6.13 -16.21
N GLN A 450 -33.95 -6.35 -14.93
CA GLN A 450 -34.89 -6.91 -13.95
C GLN A 450 -34.44 -6.55 -12.54
N ARG A 451 -35.33 -6.79 -11.57
CA ARG A 451 -34.98 -6.60 -10.15
C ARG A 451 -33.91 -7.59 -9.74
N ALA A 452 -32.83 -7.10 -9.14
CA ALA A 452 -31.76 -7.92 -8.62
C ALA A 452 -32.30 -8.73 -7.43
N ILE A 453 -32.17 -10.06 -7.50
CA ILE A 453 -32.55 -10.95 -6.40
C ILE A 453 -31.34 -11.78 -6.04
N LEU A 454 -30.87 -11.60 -4.81
CA LEU A 454 -29.71 -12.32 -4.30
C LEU A 454 -29.81 -13.84 -4.54
N ASN A 455 -28.82 -14.41 -5.22
CA ASN A 455 -28.71 -15.84 -5.55
C ASN A 455 -29.83 -16.38 -6.44
N ASN A 456 -30.45 -15.57 -7.29
CA ASN A 456 -31.35 -16.08 -8.34
C ASN A 456 -30.56 -16.64 -9.54
N GLY A 457 -29.26 -16.35 -9.62
CA GLY A 457 -28.36 -16.82 -10.67
C GLY A 457 -28.46 -15.99 -11.96
N THR A 458 -29.33 -15.00 -12.04
CA THR A 458 -29.43 -14.12 -13.21
C THR A 458 -28.51 -12.93 -13.06
N ASN A 459 -28.06 -12.37 -14.17
CA ASN A 459 -27.23 -11.17 -14.14
C ASN A 459 -28.11 -9.96 -14.40
N ASP A 460 -28.27 -9.10 -13.40
CA ASP A 460 -29.39 -8.15 -13.38
C ASP A 460 -28.91 -6.69 -13.50
N ILE A 461 -29.72 -5.87 -14.17
CA ILE A 461 -29.60 -4.41 -14.19
C ILE A 461 -30.81 -3.84 -13.46
N ASP A 462 -30.59 -3.28 -12.27
CA ASP A 462 -31.66 -2.87 -11.36
C ASP A 462 -31.56 -1.40 -10.94
N ALA A 463 -32.47 -0.58 -11.47
CA ALA A 463 -32.64 0.83 -11.10
C ALA A 463 -33.91 1.06 -10.25
N SER A 464 -34.46 0.01 -9.63
CA SER A 464 -35.78 0.04 -9.00
C SER A 464 -35.80 0.79 -7.67
N SER A 465 -36.99 0.94 -7.10
CA SER A 465 -37.18 1.49 -5.76
C SER A 465 -38.32 0.77 -5.07
N GLU A 466 -38.16 0.45 -3.78
CA GLU A 466 -39.12 -0.32 -3.00
C GLU A 466 -40.40 0.47 -2.68
N LEU A 467 -40.25 1.68 -2.15
CA LEU A 467 -41.35 2.55 -1.71
C LEU A 467 -41.41 3.87 -2.49
N GLY A 468 -40.33 4.23 -3.18
CA GLY A 468 -40.24 5.41 -4.03
C GLY A 468 -40.56 5.12 -5.50
N THR A 469 -40.06 5.99 -6.37
CA THR A 469 -40.17 5.85 -7.83
C THR A 469 -38.92 5.20 -8.40
N SER A 470 -39.07 4.20 -9.27
CA SER A 470 -37.92 3.61 -9.97
C SER A 470 -37.17 4.63 -10.84
N GLY A 471 -35.86 4.45 -10.96
CA GLY A 471 -35.00 5.15 -11.90
C GLY A 471 -35.10 4.60 -13.31
N THR A 472 -34.15 4.97 -14.17
CA THR A 472 -34.16 4.60 -15.59
C THR A 472 -32.95 3.77 -15.99
N VAL A 473 -33.17 2.78 -16.86
CA VAL A 473 -32.10 2.01 -17.51
C VAL A 473 -32.04 2.40 -18.98
N THR A 474 -30.88 2.90 -19.41
CA THR A 474 -30.61 3.29 -20.80
C THR A 474 -29.47 2.45 -21.36
N LEU A 475 -29.77 1.61 -22.36
CA LEU A 475 -28.80 0.77 -23.06
C LEU A 475 -28.56 1.31 -24.47
N ASN A 476 -27.42 1.95 -24.68
CA ASN A 476 -27.01 2.49 -25.98
C ASN A 476 -26.09 1.48 -26.68
N ARG A 477 -26.57 0.92 -27.79
CA ARG A 477 -25.79 0.10 -28.70
C ARG A 477 -25.55 0.92 -29.97
N PRO A 478 -24.33 1.43 -30.24
CA PRO A 478 -24.03 2.08 -31.51
C PRO A 478 -24.50 1.18 -32.65
N ASP A 479 -25.21 1.74 -33.63
CA ASP A 479 -25.85 0.97 -34.70
C ASP A 479 -24.80 0.09 -35.42
N VAL A 480 -24.81 -1.21 -35.12
CA VAL A 480 -24.13 -2.21 -35.95
C VAL A 480 -25.03 -2.43 -37.15
N ASP A 481 -24.66 -1.88 -38.30
CA ASP A 481 -25.33 -2.13 -39.58
C ASP A 481 -25.17 -3.63 -39.95
N PRO A 482 -26.22 -4.47 -39.80
CA PRO A 482 -26.13 -5.90 -40.06
C PRO A 482 -25.95 -6.22 -41.55
N SER A 483 -26.11 -5.23 -42.44
CA SER A 483 -25.96 -5.41 -43.88
C SER A 483 -24.49 -5.51 -44.33
N GLN A 484 -23.52 -5.15 -43.47
CA GLN A 484 -22.09 -5.25 -43.77
C GLN A 484 -21.54 -6.68 -43.63
N GLY A 485 -22.31 -7.63 -43.08
CA GLY A 485 -21.89 -9.03 -42.85
C GLY A 485 -22.54 -10.07 -43.78
N LEU A 486 -23.52 -9.69 -44.60
CA LEU A 486 -24.16 -10.59 -45.56
C LEU A 486 -23.42 -10.53 -46.90
N VAL A 487 -22.27 -11.20 -46.98
CA VAL A 487 -21.77 -11.64 -48.29
C VAL A 487 -22.74 -12.70 -48.79
N GLU A 488 -23.60 -12.35 -49.75
CA GLU A 488 -24.31 -13.36 -50.53
C GLU A 488 -23.25 -14.27 -51.18
N LEU A 489 -23.25 -15.54 -50.79
CA LEU A 489 -22.49 -16.55 -51.51
C LEU A 489 -22.95 -16.52 -52.98
N PRO A 490 -22.04 -16.42 -53.95
CA PRO A 490 -22.41 -16.45 -55.36
C PRO A 490 -23.27 -17.69 -55.64
N THR A 491 -24.49 -17.49 -56.12
CA THR A 491 -25.44 -18.56 -56.44
C THR A 491 -25.11 -19.25 -57.77
N ASP A 492 -24.13 -18.73 -58.52
CA ASP A 492 -23.58 -19.37 -59.70
C ASP A 492 -22.56 -20.43 -59.28
N VAL A 493 -23.06 -21.64 -59.02
CA VAL A 493 -22.22 -22.84 -59.04
C VAL A 493 -21.72 -23.00 -60.47
N THR A 494 -20.42 -22.84 -60.69
CA THR A 494 -19.81 -23.09 -62.00
C THR A 494 -19.97 -24.57 -62.34
N ASP A 495 -20.71 -24.87 -63.41
CA ASP A 495 -20.98 -26.23 -63.87
C ASP A 495 -19.71 -26.86 -64.49
N ALA A 496 -18.98 -27.60 -63.66
CA ALA A 496 -17.77 -28.33 -64.04
C ALA A 496 -18.02 -29.48 -65.03
N SER A 497 -19.27 -29.82 -65.38
CA SER A 497 -19.56 -30.83 -66.40
C SER A 497 -19.18 -30.39 -67.82
N SER A 498 -19.03 -29.08 -68.04
CA SER A 498 -18.61 -28.49 -69.32
C SER A 498 -17.09 -28.43 -69.52
N LEU A 499 -16.29 -28.71 -68.47
CA LEU A 499 -14.82 -28.67 -68.51
C LEU A 499 -14.18 -30.05 -68.76
N ILE A 500 -14.99 -31.11 -68.91
CA ILE A 500 -14.50 -32.45 -69.22
C ILE A 500 -14.46 -32.62 -70.75
N ALA A 501 -13.30 -32.35 -71.34
CA ALA A 501 -13.02 -32.67 -72.72
C ALA A 501 -13.14 -34.19 -72.94
N GLN A 502 -14.13 -34.57 -73.74
CA GLN A 502 -14.40 -35.93 -74.17
C GLN A 502 -13.39 -36.31 -75.27
N ALA A 503 -12.37 -37.10 -74.91
CA ALA A 503 -11.51 -37.80 -75.88
C ALA A 503 -11.81 -39.30 -75.83
N CYS A 504 -12.65 -39.74 -76.78
CA CYS A 504 -12.81 -41.14 -77.20
C CYS A 504 -11.75 -41.44 -78.28
N PRO A 505 -11.32 -42.70 -78.52
CA PRO A 505 -12.26 -43.75 -78.91
C PRO A 505 -12.01 -45.19 -78.44
N SER A 506 -13.13 -45.88 -78.29
CA SER A 506 -13.46 -47.28 -78.60
C SER A 506 -12.38 -48.20 -79.22
N GLY A 507 -12.25 -49.41 -78.66
CA GLY A 507 -12.25 -50.62 -79.49
C GLY A 507 -11.21 -51.71 -79.16
N VAL A 508 -11.75 -52.83 -78.67
CA VAL A 508 -11.33 -54.25 -78.82
C VAL A 508 -10.01 -54.72 -78.16
N MET A 509 -10.14 -55.81 -77.37
CA MET A 509 -9.09 -56.67 -76.77
C MET A 509 -8.40 -56.03 -75.55
N ALA A 510 -8.77 -56.34 -74.29
CA ALA A 510 -8.49 -57.60 -73.59
C ALA A 510 -7.13 -58.20 -73.98
N GLU A 511 -6.08 -57.88 -73.23
CA GLU A 511 -5.28 -58.84 -72.44
C GLU A 511 -3.94 -58.23 -71.98
N GLN A 512 -3.70 -58.34 -70.67
CA GLN A 512 -2.39 -58.41 -70.01
C GLN A 512 -1.45 -57.20 -70.13
N GLU A 513 -1.45 -56.32 -69.12
CA GLU A 513 -0.43 -56.32 -68.06
C GLU A 513 -0.85 -55.37 -66.93
N LEU A 514 -0.68 -55.85 -65.70
CA LEU A 514 -1.07 -55.23 -64.44
C LEU A 514 -0.08 -54.13 -64.06
N SER A 515 -0.56 -52.89 -63.90
CA SER A 515 0.11 -51.91 -63.04
C SER A 515 -0.69 -51.79 -61.74
N GLU A 516 -0.07 -52.19 -60.65
CA GLU A 516 -0.58 -52.10 -59.28
C GLU A 516 -0.41 -50.67 -58.75
N PHE A 517 -1.43 -50.13 -58.09
CA PHE A 517 -1.32 -48.94 -57.26
C PHE A 517 -1.81 -49.28 -55.85
N VAL A 518 -0.87 -49.26 -54.89
CA VAL A 518 -1.13 -49.49 -53.47
C VAL A 518 -1.59 -48.18 -52.84
N ILE A 519 -2.79 -48.18 -52.25
CA ILE A 519 -3.29 -47.08 -51.40
C ILE A 519 -2.90 -47.37 -49.95
N THR A 520 -1.89 -46.67 -49.43
CA THR A 520 -1.62 -46.59 -47.98
C THR A 520 -2.34 -45.39 -47.38
N GLY A 521 -3.35 -45.67 -46.54
CA GLY A 521 -3.83 -44.73 -45.52
C GLY A 521 -5.16 -44.03 -45.83
N ARG A 522 -6.18 -44.37 -45.03
CA ARG A 522 -7.46 -43.65 -44.92
C ARG A 522 -7.28 -42.48 -43.97
N GLY A 523 -7.71 -41.28 -44.38
CA GLY A 523 -7.98 -40.20 -43.45
C GLY A 523 -9.06 -40.59 -42.44
N GLY A 524 -8.96 -40.03 -41.23
CA GLY A 524 -9.99 -40.05 -40.20
C GLY A 524 -10.17 -38.64 -39.65
N LEU A 525 -11.41 -38.15 -39.73
CA LEU A 525 -11.92 -36.93 -39.07
C LEU A 525 -11.79 -37.06 -37.53
N PRO A 526 -11.81 -35.96 -36.76
CA PRO A 526 -11.74 -36.02 -35.30
C PRO A 526 -12.97 -36.71 -34.71
N PRO A 527 -12.82 -37.54 -33.66
CA PRO A 527 -13.96 -38.18 -33.01
C PRO A 527 -14.80 -37.16 -32.21
N ASN A 528 -16.11 -37.43 -32.18
CA ASN A 528 -17.13 -36.71 -31.42
C ASN A 528 -16.87 -36.84 -29.90
N PRO A 529 -17.10 -35.80 -29.06
CA PRO A 529 -16.81 -35.80 -27.62
C PRO A 529 -17.61 -36.79 -26.74
N SER A 530 -18.41 -37.68 -27.32
CA SER A 530 -19.29 -38.59 -26.57
C SER A 530 -18.94 -40.09 -26.69
N ASP A 531 -17.87 -40.44 -27.41
CA ASP A 531 -17.44 -41.84 -27.51
C ASP A 531 -16.52 -42.21 -26.33
N THR A 532 -17.08 -42.97 -25.39
CA THR A 532 -16.34 -43.59 -24.29
C THR A 532 -16.14 -45.06 -24.65
N ASP A 533 -14.99 -45.40 -25.23
CA ASP A 533 -14.33 -46.70 -24.99
C ASP A 533 -12.95 -46.84 -25.68
N SER A 534 -11.95 -47.13 -24.85
CA SER A 534 -10.64 -47.74 -25.17
C SER A 534 -9.60 -46.94 -25.98
N ILE A 535 -9.01 -45.92 -25.35
CA ILE A 535 -7.63 -45.51 -25.70
C ILE A 535 -6.67 -46.48 -25.03
N ASN A 536 -5.93 -47.25 -25.83
CA ASN A 536 -4.81 -48.07 -25.39
C ASN A 536 -3.53 -47.23 -25.57
N PRO A 537 -2.91 -46.70 -24.50
CA PRO A 537 -1.76 -45.83 -24.65
C PRO A 537 -0.53 -46.65 -25.02
N VAL A 538 0.07 -46.34 -26.18
CA VAL A 538 1.46 -46.72 -26.45
C VAL A 538 2.33 -45.87 -25.54
N ALA A 539 3.00 -46.52 -24.59
CA ALA A 539 3.95 -45.89 -23.69
C ALA A 539 5.14 -45.34 -24.49
N THR A 540 5.29 -44.02 -24.51
CA THR A 540 6.57 -43.36 -24.83
C THR A 540 7.37 -43.22 -23.56
N ASP A 541 8.59 -43.75 -23.59
CA ASP A 541 9.55 -43.76 -22.48
C ASP A 541 9.95 -42.33 -22.09
N TRP A 542 10.00 -42.06 -20.80
CA TRP A 542 10.42 -40.77 -20.25
C TRP A 542 11.95 -40.76 -20.08
N VAL A 543 12.59 -39.67 -20.49
CA VAL A 543 14.01 -39.43 -20.21
C VAL A 543 14.17 -39.24 -18.70
N THR A 544 14.96 -40.11 -18.07
CA THR A 544 15.33 -40.05 -16.66
C THR A 544 16.44 -39.02 -16.43
N LEU A 545 16.20 -38.06 -15.54
CA LEU A 545 17.26 -37.32 -14.84
C LEU A 545 17.69 -38.17 -13.64
N GLU A 546 18.99 -38.45 -13.52
CA GLU A 546 19.56 -39.15 -12.36
C GLU A 546 19.36 -38.31 -11.09
N SER A 547 18.53 -38.81 -10.17
CA SER A 547 18.51 -38.39 -8.77
C SER A 547 19.12 -39.52 -7.92
N SER A 548 20.23 -39.22 -7.25
CA SER A 548 20.83 -40.11 -6.27
C SER A 548 20.08 -39.99 -4.94
N GLU A 549 19.22 -40.99 -4.70
CA GLU A 549 18.95 -41.66 -3.43
C GLU A 549 18.88 -40.82 -2.13
N GLU A 550 17.66 -40.45 -1.73
CA GLU A 550 17.31 -40.32 -0.31
C GLU A 550 16.64 -41.62 0.14
N GLN A 551 17.33 -42.36 1.03
CA GLN A 551 16.78 -43.50 1.73
C GLN A 551 15.88 -43.06 2.89
N SER A 552 14.68 -43.64 2.91
CA SER A 552 13.72 -43.57 4.01
C SER A 552 14.23 -44.24 5.29
N ILE A 553 14.03 -43.59 6.43
CA ILE A 553 14.00 -44.18 7.77
C ILE A 553 12.81 -43.46 8.45
N GLY A 554 11.67 -44.10 8.77
CA GLY A 554 11.51 -45.15 9.77
C GLY A 554 11.11 -44.50 11.10
N GLU A 555 9.83 -44.56 11.46
CA GLU A 555 9.30 -44.09 12.75
C GLU A 555 10.00 -44.80 13.93
N GLU A 556 10.57 -44.04 14.86
CA GLU A 556 10.79 -44.50 16.22
C GLU A 556 10.73 -43.34 17.22
N ARG A 557 10.21 -43.65 18.41
CA ARG A 557 9.82 -42.73 19.48
C ARG A 557 10.83 -42.88 20.64
N ALA A 558 11.36 -41.76 21.14
CA ALA A 558 11.69 -41.44 22.56
C ALA A 558 13.01 -40.68 22.79
N GLU A 559 12.90 -39.63 23.62
CA GLU A 559 13.81 -39.17 24.71
C GLU A 559 15.20 -38.56 24.43
N ASP A 560 15.37 -37.35 24.98
CA ASP A 560 16.52 -36.69 25.61
C ASP A 560 17.91 -36.53 24.92
N ALA A 561 18.38 -35.26 24.97
CA ALA A 561 19.74 -34.77 25.24
C ALA A 561 20.61 -34.16 24.12
N GLU A 562 21.00 -32.90 24.40
CA GLU A 562 22.30 -32.23 24.22
C GLU A 562 22.80 -31.76 22.83
N ASP A 563 22.84 -30.42 22.71
CA ASP A 563 23.97 -29.55 22.35
C ASP A 563 24.93 -30.00 21.23
N ASN A 564 24.90 -29.29 20.09
CA ASN A 564 26.08 -29.11 19.24
C ASN A 564 25.92 -27.93 18.27
N GLU A 565 26.75 -26.90 18.50
CA GLU A 565 26.99 -25.76 17.64
C GLU A 565 27.64 -26.18 16.30
N ILE A 566 27.24 -25.51 15.21
CA ILE A 566 27.88 -25.60 13.90
C ILE A 566 28.91 -24.47 13.80
N ALA A 567 30.20 -24.83 13.64
CA ALA A 567 31.31 -23.89 13.56
C ALA A 567 31.40 -23.19 12.18
N PHE A 568 31.52 -21.85 12.21
CA PHE A 568 31.86 -21.02 11.05
C PHE A 568 33.39 -20.81 10.96
N PRO A 569 33.95 -20.65 9.74
CA PRO A 569 35.40 -20.50 9.55
C PRO A 569 35.93 -19.18 10.11
N SER A 570 36.91 -19.28 11.01
CA SER A 570 37.60 -18.17 11.67
C SER A 570 38.75 -17.63 10.81
N ASP A 571 38.55 -16.56 10.05
CA ASP A 571 39.68 -15.75 9.56
C ASP A 571 39.33 -14.29 9.20
N LEU A 572 38.63 -13.57 10.09
CA LEU A 572 38.48 -12.11 10.02
C LEU A 572 38.60 -11.39 11.37
N THR A 573 39.10 -12.06 12.42
CA THR A 573 39.29 -11.46 13.74
C THR A 573 40.75 -11.04 13.92
N ASP A 574 41.11 -9.83 13.46
CA ASP A 574 42.21 -9.07 14.09
C ASP A 574 42.24 -7.59 13.64
N ARG A 575 41.05 -6.96 13.60
CA ARG A 575 40.95 -5.52 13.81
C ARG A 575 40.08 -5.27 15.03
N GLU A 576 40.73 -5.13 16.17
CA GLU A 576 40.10 -4.70 17.42
C GLU A 576 39.45 -3.34 17.18
N ILE A 577 38.12 -3.31 17.24
CA ILE A 577 37.33 -2.09 17.17
C ILE A 577 37.50 -1.38 18.52
N ILE A 578 38.12 -0.20 18.52
CA ILE A 578 38.41 0.57 19.74
C ILE A 578 37.32 1.63 19.94
N GLU A 579 36.64 1.57 21.09
CA GLU A 579 35.66 2.57 21.52
C GLU A 579 36.30 3.96 21.70
N ALA A 580 35.54 5.02 21.44
CA ALA A 580 36.01 6.39 21.70
C ALA A 580 36.13 6.62 23.22
N GLN A 581 37.36 6.77 23.71
CA GLN A 581 37.65 6.96 25.14
C GLN A 581 37.63 8.44 25.58
N GLY A 582 37.34 9.36 24.66
CA GLY A 582 37.20 10.77 24.98
C GLY A 582 36.70 11.60 23.79
N TRP A 583 36.39 12.86 24.07
CA TRP A 583 36.01 13.85 23.07
C TRP A 583 36.72 15.18 23.35
N MET A 584 36.95 15.96 22.31
CA MET A 584 37.49 17.32 22.43
C MET A 584 36.74 18.28 21.53
N ILE A 585 36.76 19.57 21.90
CA ILE A 585 36.25 20.66 21.07
C ILE A 585 37.44 21.32 20.37
N ASP A 586 37.42 21.43 19.05
CA ASP A 586 38.46 22.11 18.28
C ASP A 586 38.34 23.66 18.38
N GLU A 587 39.29 24.38 17.79
CA GLU A 587 39.32 25.85 17.78
C GLU A 587 38.10 26.49 17.06
N ASN A 588 37.32 25.69 16.32
CA ASN A 588 36.12 26.10 15.59
C ASN A 588 34.81 25.68 16.28
N GLY A 589 34.88 25.05 17.47
CA GLY A 589 33.69 24.58 18.19
C GLY A 589 33.18 23.20 17.75
N GLN A 590 33.97 22.42 17.01
CA GLN A 590 33.62 21.07 16.53
C GLN A 590 33.98 20.01 17.56
N VAL A 591 33.07 19.06 17.84
CA VAL A 591 33.34 17.92 18.71
C VAL A 591 33.98 16.78 17.92
N ILE A 592 35.16 16.33 18.34
CA ILE A 592 35.93 15.24 17.73
C ILE A 592 36.06 14.11 18.74
N LEU A 593 35.76 12.87 18.33
CA LEU A 593 35.91 11.65 19.14
C LEU A 593 37.32 11.06 18.97
N LEU A 594 37.94 10.68 20.08
CA LEU A 594 39.31 10.16 20.12
C LEU A 594 39.32 8.75 20.71
N ALA A 595 40.06 7.84 20.08
CA ALA A 595 40.28 6.48 20.58
C ALA A 595 41.13 6.44 21.87
N GLN A 596 41.92 7.48 22.15
CA GLN A 596 42.67 7.67 23.40
C GLN A 596 42.68 9.14 23.82
N ALA A 597 42.24 9.44 25.04
CA ALA A 597 42.33 10.79 25.61
C ALA A 597 43.80 11.14 25.90
N PRO A 598 44.31 12.33 25.48
CA PRO A 598 45.66 12.73 25.80
C PRO A 598 45.85 12.86 27.31
N VAL A 599 46.92 12.28 27.85
CA VAL A 599 47.29 12.44 29.26
C VAL A 599 47.60 13.91 29.51
N ALA A 600 46.75 14.58 30.28
CA ALA A 600 47.01 15.94 30.75
C ALA A 600 48.29 15.93 31.59
N ILE A 601 49.36 16.57 31.11
CA ILE A 601 50.53 16.91 31.94
C ILE A 601 50.15 18.19 32.69
N PRO A 602 49.91 18.17 34.01
CA PRO A 602 49.68 19.39 34.75
C PRO A 602 50.96 20.23 34.71
N GLN A 603 50.93 21.37 34.02
CA GLN A 603 51.95 22.38 34.22
C GLN A 603 51.78 22.94 35.63
N ILE A 604 52.71 22.60 36.51
CA ILE A 604 52.88 23.25 37.81
C ILE A 604 53.33 24.69 37.52
N VAL A 605 52.36 25.60 37.46
CA VAL A 605 52.61 27.02 37.71
C VAL A 605 52.42 27.21 39.21
N ALA A 606 53.53 27.31 39.93
CA ALA A 606 53.53 27.64 41.35
C ALA A 606 52.94 29.06 41.54
N LEU A 607 51.67 29.13 41.94
CA LEU A 607 51.10 30.32 42.55
C LEU A 607 51.25 30.17 44.06
N ILE A 608 52.14 30.98 44.63
CA ILE A 608 52.30 31.17 46.07
C ILE A 608 50.99 31.78 46.61
N PRO A 609 50.29 31.15 47.57
CA PRO A 609 49.13 31.76 48.20
C PRO A 609 49.57 32.88 49.14
N PRO A 610 48.88 34.05 49.16
CA PRO A 610 49.14 35.10 50.13
C PRO A 610 48.64 34.70 51.53
N ASP A 611 49.50 34.91 52.53
CA ASP A 611 49.18 34.78 53.95
C ASP A 611 48.00 35.69 54.34
N CYS A 612 46.95 35.10 54.94
CA CYS A 612 45.93 35.83 55.68
C CYS A 612 46.10 35.58 57.17
N THR A 613 46.71 36.52 57.88
CA THR A 613 46.71 36.60 59.34
C THR A 613 45.38 37.17 59.83
N VAL A 614 44.70 36.45 60.71
CA VAL A 614 43.52 36.91 61.44
C VAL A 614 43.95 37.36 62.83
N GLU A 615 43.96 38.69 63.08
CA GLU A 615 44.10 39.26 64.43
C GLU A 615 42.74 39.20 65.16
N TRP A 616 42.77 38.65 66.37
CA TRP A 616 41.70 38.80 67.36
C TRP A 616 42.02 39.98 68.28
N SER A 617 41.13 40.95 68.39
CA SER A 617 41.10 41.90 69.52
C SER A 617 39.81 41.75 70.32
N ARG A 618 39.98 41.74 71.64
CA ARG A 618 38.97 41.61 72.70
C ARG A 618 37.95 42.74 72.72
#